data_AF-A0A9P8MA75-F1
#
_entry.id   AF-A0A9P8MA75-F1
#
_cell.length_a   1.000
_cell.length_b   1.000
_cell.length_c   1.000
_cell.angle_alpha   90.00
_cell.angle_beta   90.00
_cell.angle_gamma   90.00
#
_symmetry.space_group_name_H-M   'P 1'
#
loop_
_entity.id
_entity.type
_entity.pdbx_description
1 polymer ?
#
loop_
_entity_poly.entity_id
_entity_poly.type
_entity_poly.pdbx_seq_one_letter_code
_entity_poly.pdbx_strand_id
1 'polypeptide(L)'
;MALTAAVLCFQASQVGGVESFAKFDKAMALYRSMPSAEDITYVLDTGLIICNASMHLGYKWTTLLHRLCCLAEVSLCSNGRGADTDYAKQLEVLASMDFDLWIMGRRTPSRHVWATWCLGGSGIEQITGLPRSLLDLMALSCLGTDISADIRQWITTLMTQDTASARRHIWQACAIATLLHMHTMHFAILSDVDDLTRALKAHIGQFREALLVDRDLNARQALWPLYVVGKSAVDVDTRLYVKMELEGLGLYGDAESKNWIPAILEETWARTNAGERVTTDSVAIEHGIELGIW
;
A
#
# COMPACT_ATOMS: atom_id res chain seq x y z
N MET A 1 -13.40 24.89 -5.60
CA MET A 1 -13.48 23.66 -6.45
C MET A 1 -12.73 22.49 -5.80
N ALA A 2 -11.49 22.68 -5.35
CA ALA A 2 -10.67 21.68 -4.64
C ALA A 2 -11.41 20.99 -3.49
N LEU A 3 -11.86 21.78 -2.51
CA LEU A 3 -12.63 21.29 -1.36
C LEU A 3 -13.90 20.54 -1.77
N THR A 4 -14.59 20.99 -2.82
CA THR A 4 -15.81 20.32 -3.33
C THR A 4 -15.49 18.95 -3.92
N ALA A 5 -14.39 18.81 -4.67
CA ALA A 5 -13.95 17.52 -5.20
C ALA A 5 -13.55 16.56 -4.05
N ALA A 6 -12.79 17.04 -3.07
CA ALA A 6 -12.42 16.28 -1.88
C ALA A 6 -13.64 15.79 -1.09
N VAL A 7 -14.62 16.66 -0.84
CA VAL A 7 -15.86 16.30 -0.14
C VAL A 7 -16.66 15.27 -0.93
N LEU A 8 -16.77 15.40 -2.26
CA LEU A 8 -17.46 14.42 -3.09
C LEU A 8 -16.77 13.05 -3.08
N CYS A 9 -15.43 13.00 -3.05
CA CYS A 9 -14.68 11.75 -2.88
C CYS A 9 -14.88 11.12 -1.50
N PHE A 10 -14.90 11.92 -0.44
CA PHE A 10 -15.22 11.43 0.89
C PHE A 10 -16.66 10.90 0.94
N GLN A 11 -17.64 11.62 0.39
CA GLN A 11 -19.00 11.13 0.32
C GLN A 11 -19.10 9.85 -0.52
N ALA A 12 -18.39 9.76 -1.64
CA ALA A 12 -18.34 8.53 -2.43
C ALA A 12 -17.82 7.34 -1.60
N SER A 13 -16.86 7.55 -0.70
CA SER A 13 -16.36 6.49 0.17
C SER A 13 -17.34 5.99 1.23
N GLN A 14 -18.39 6.78 1.52
CA GLN A 14 -19.38 6.42 2.54
C GLN A 14 -20.63 5.70 1.99
N VAL A 15 -21.04 5.94 0.73
CA VAL A 15 -22.37 5.52 0.25
C VAL A 15 -22.34 4.26 -0.64
N GLY A 16 -21.19 3.88 -1.19
CA GLY A 16 -21.06 2.69 -2.05
C GLY A 16 -21.90 2.74 -3.36
N GLY A 17 -21.80 1.68 -4.16
CA GLY A 17 -22.66 1.45 -5.33
C GLY A 17 -22.63 2.54 -6.44
N VAL A 18 -23.76 2.67 -7.16
CA VAL A 18 -23.92 3.61 -8.28
C VAL A 18 -23.84 5.07 -7.83
N GLU A 19 -24.30 5.36 -6.61
CA GLU A 19 -24.26 6.71 -6.06
C GLU A 19 -22.82 7.15 -5.71
N SER A 20 -21.99 6.23 -5.21
CA SER A 20 -20.56 6.46 -5.02
C SER A 20 -19.88 6.81 -6.35
N PHE A 21 -20.17 6.05 -7.41
CA PHE A 21 -19.61 6.28 -8.74
C PHE A 21 -19.97 7.66 -9.29
N ALA A 22 -21.24 8.07 -9.20
CA ALA A 22 -21.68 9.38 -9.69
C ALA A 22 -21.00 10.56 -8.94
N LYS A 23 -20.82 10.43 -7.61
CA LYS A 23 -20.10 11.43 -6.81
C LYS A 23 -18.63 11.48 -7.18
N PHE A 24 -18.01 10.31 -7.38
CA PHE A 24 -16.61 10.20 -7.77
C PHE A 24 -16.36 10.80 -9.17
N ASP A 25 -17.21 10.50 -10.16
CA ASP A 25 -17.14 11.09 -11.50
C ASP A 25 -17.24 12.61 -11.46
N LYS A 26 -18.14 13.14 -10.62
CA LYS A 26 -18.29 14.59 -10.42
C LYS A 26 -17.03 15.19 -9.78
N ALA A 27 -16.43 14.52 -8.80
CA ALA A 27 -15.17 14.96 -8.19
C ALA A 27 -14.04 15.01 -9.23
N MET A 28 -13.92 13.97 -10.06
CA MET A 28 -12.93 13.89 -11.13
C MET A 28 -13.12 14.96 -12.21
N ALA A 29 -14.37 15.25 -12.58
CA ALA A 29 -14.68 16.33 -13.53
C ALA A 29 -14.25 17.69 -12.97
N LEU A 30 -14.56 17.97 -11.70
CA LEU A 30 -14.13 19.18 -11.01
C LEU A 30 -12.61 19.29 -10.94
N TYR A 31 -11.92 18.20 -10.57
CA TYR A 31 -10.46 18.14 -10.54
C TYR A 31 -9.83 18.49 -11.90
N ARG A 32 -10.33 17.89 -12.99
CA ARG A 32 -9.85 18.16 -14.35
C ARG A 32 -10.09 19.60 -14.83
N SER A 33 -11.08 20.27 -14.26
CA SER A 33 -11.39 21.68 -14.56
C SER A 33 -10.56 22.70 -13.76
N MET A 34 -9.71 22.23 -12.84
CA MET A 34 -8.89 23.14 -12.04
C MET A 34 -7.83 23.84 -12.90
N PRO A 35 -7.70 25.17 -12.80
CA PRO A 35 -6.68 25.91 -13.54
C PRO A 35 -5.29 25.49 -13.07
N SER A 36 -4.44 25.08 -14.01
CA SER A 36 -3.11 24.53 -13.74
C SER A 36 -2.07 25.56 -13.26
N ALA A 37 -2.42 26.84 -13.19
CA ALA A 37 -1.44 27.93 -13.21
C ALA A 37 -1.27 28.70 -11.89
N GLU A 38 -2.21 28.65 -10.94
CA GLU A 38 -2.17 29.57 -9.78
C GLU A 38 -1.89 28.92 -8.42
N ASP A 39 -2.07 27.60 -8.24
CA ASP A 39 -1.69 26.95 -6.99
C ASP A 39 -1.49 25.44 -7.14
N ILE A 40 -0.24 25.06 -7.42
CA ILE A 40 0.17 23.66 -7.62
C ILE A 40 -0.03 22.81 -6.36
N THR A 41 0.08 23.43 -5.17
CA THR A 41 -0.12 22.79 -3.87
C THR A 41 -1.56 22.31 -3.72
N TYR A 42 -2.56 23.14 -4.06
CA TYR A 42 -3.97 22.72 -4.01
C TYR A 42 -4.30 21.60 -5.00
N VAL A 43 -3.66 21.60 -6.18
CA VAL A 43 -3.82 20.52 -7.17
C VAL A 43 -3.26 19.21 -6.60
N LEU A 44 -2.06 19.25 -6.00
CA LEU A 44 -1.45 18.09 -5.37
C LEU A 44 -2.28 17.55 -4.20
N ASP A 45 -2.70 18.41 -3.27
CA ASP A 45 -3.49 18.00 -2.10
C ASP A 45 -4.85 17.40 -2.50
N THR A 46 -5.53 18.03 -3.45
CA THR A 46 -6.81 17.51 -3.94
C THR A 46 -6.62 16.18 -4.66
N GLY A 47 -5.59 16.08 -5.50
CA GLY A 47 -5.25 14.85 -6.19
C GLY A 47 -4.89 13.71 -5.24
N LEU A 48 -4.16 14.01 -4.16
CA LEU A 48 -3.84 13.05 -3.09
C LEU A 48 -5.10 12.50 -2.42
N ILE A 49 -6.05 13.36 -2.07
CA ILE A 49 -7.33 12.93 -1.47
C ILE A 49 -8.11 12.03 -2.44
N ILE A 50 -8.14 12.39 -3.73
CA ILE A 50 -8.80 11.57 -4.76
C ILE A 50 -8.11 10.22 -4.89
N CYS A 51 -6.78 10.17 -4.99
CA CYS A 51 -6.02 8.91 -5.04
C CYS A 51 -6.29 8.05 -3.80
N ASN A 52 -6.29 8.65 -2.61
CA ASN A 52 -6.53 7.96 -1.35
C ASN A 52 -7.95 7.38 -1.27
N ALA A 53 -8.98 8.13 -1.70
CA ALA A 53 -10.34 7.59 -1.79
C ALA A 53 -10.43 6.45 -2.81
N SER A 54 -9.80 6.63 -3.98
CA SER A 54 -9.84 5.67 -5.07
C SER A 54 -9.17 4.34 -4.73
N MET A 55 -8.00 4.39 -4.08
CA MET A 55 -7.26 3.19 -3.68
C MET A 55 -8.03 2.34 -2.67
N HIS A 56 -8.90 2.95 -1.85
CA HIS A 56 -9.77 2.24 -0.91
C HIS A 56 -11.03 1.67 -1.59
N LEU A 57 -11.56 2.36 -2.61
CA LEU A 57 -12.77 1.96 -3.31
C LEU A 57 -12.53 1.01 -4.49
N GLY A 58 -11.26 0.73 -4.84
CA GLY A 58 -10.90 -0.11 -5.97
C GLY A 58 -11.03 0.58 -7.33
N TYR A 59 -11.16 1.90 -7.35
CA TYR A 59 -11.26 2.69 -8.58
C TYR A 59 -9.87 2.94 -9.17
N LYS A 60 -9.80 3.08 -10.50
CA LYS A 60 -8.53 3.39 -11.20
C LYS A 60 -7.94 4.71 -10.71
N TRP A 61 -6.69 4.69 -10.26
CA TRP A 61 -6.05 5.81 -9.58
C TRP A 61 -4.57 6.01 -9.88
N THR A 62 -3.82 4.97 -10.28
CA THR A 62 -2.36 5.13 -10.48
C THR A 62 -2.02 6.04 -11.65
N THR A 63 -2.92 6.18 -12.64
CA THR A 63 -2.78 7.20 -13.70
C THR A 63 -2.80 8.63 -13.17
N LEU A 64 -3.59 8.90 -12.13
CA LEU A 64 -3.61 10.19 -11.45
C LEU A 64 -2.36 10.33 -10.59
N LEU A 65 -2.01 9.32 -9.79
CA LEU A 65 -0.78 9.29 -8.99
C LEU A 65 0.45 9.59 -9.84
N HIS A 66 0.61 8.92 -10.99
CA HIS A 66 1.73 9.15 -11.91
C HIS A 66 1.85 10.61 -12.33
N ARG A 67 0.72 11.28 -12.63
CA ARG A 67 0.70 12.71 -12.98
C ARG A 67 1.06 13.59 -11.81
N LEU A 68 0.57 13.28 -10.61
CA LEU A 68 0.88 14.03 -9.39
C LEU A 68 2.37 13.94 -9.05
N CYS A 69 2.97 12.76 -9.16
CA CYS A 69 4.41 12.58 -8.98
C CYS A 69 5.22 13.43 -9.99
N CYS A 70 4.88 13.40 -11.28
CA CYS A 70 5.53 14.27 -12.27
C CYS A 70 5.43 15.76 -11.90
N LEU A 71 4.26 16.19 -11.43
CA LEU A 71 4.01 17.58 -11.06
C LEU A 71 4.83 17.99 -9.82
N ALA A 72 4.86 17.14 -8.80
CA ALA A 72 5.64 17.35 -7.58
C ALA A 72 7.15 17.38 -7.87
N GLU A 73 7.64 16.47 -8.71
CA GLU A 73 9.05 16.41 -9.13
C GLU A 73 9.49 17.69 -9.87
N VAL A 74 8.69 18.17 -10.83
CA VAL A 74 8.96 19.43 -11.54
C VAL A 74 8.97 20.61 -10.56
N SER A 75 7.99 20.67 -9.66
CA SER A 75 7.89 21.74 -8.65
C SER A 75 9.11 21.79 -7.74
N LEU A 76 9.59 20.63 -7.29
CA LEU A 76 10.77 20.53 -6.44
C LEU A 76 12.04 20.96 -7.19
N CYS A 77 12.15 20.60 -8.48
CA CYS A 77 13.29 21.00 -9.31
C CYS A 77 13.30 22.51 -9.59
N SER A 78 12.15 23.12 -9.82
CA SER A 78 12.03 24.56 -10.10
C SER A 78 12.24 25.45 -8.87
N ASN A 79 11.85 24.99 -7.67
CA ASN A 79 11.89 25.78 -6.44
C ASN A 79 13.14 25.51 -5.57
N GLY A 80 14.02 24.60 -5.99
CA GLY A 80 15.23 24.21 -5.27
C GLY A 80 14.99 23.10 -4.23
N ARG A 81 16.00 22.22 -4.05
CA ARG A 81 15.96 21.06 -3.13
C ARG A 81 16.09 21.46 -1.65
N GLY A 82 15.23 22.35 -1.17
CA GLY A 82 15.10 22.63 0.26
C GLY A 82 14.29 21.52 0.94
N ALA A 83 14.91 20.79 1.87
CA ALA A 83 14.33 19.65 2.59
C ALA A 83 13.13 19.98 3.50
N ASP A 84 12.74 21.26 3.60
CA ASP A 84 11.69 21.73 4.50
C ASP A 84 10.59 22.52 3.78
N THR A 85 10.46 22.31 2.46
CA THR A 85 9.37 22.87 1.67
C THR A 85 8.14 21.96 1.75
N ASP A 86 6.93 22.52 1.70
CA ASP A 86 5.68 21.74 1.67
C ASP A 86 5.67 20.70 0.54
N TYR A 87 6.38 20.98 -0.56
CA TYR A 87 6.57 20.06 -1.69
C TYR A 87 7.35 18.79 -1.33
N ALA A 88 8.35 18.87 -0.44
CA ALA A 88 9.10 17.68 -0.02
C ALA A 88 8.20 16.73 0.79
N LYS A 89 7.33 17.29 1.65
CA LYS A 89 6.33 16.52 2.40
C LYS A 89 5.30 15.90 1.48
N GLN A 90 4.76 16.66 0.52
CA GLN A 90 3.81 16.14 -0.47
C GLN A 90 4.43 15.04 -1.35
N LEU A 91 5.70 15.21 -1.75
CA LEU A 91 6.41 14.19 -2.52
C LEU A 91 6.62 12.91 -1.71
N GLU A 92 6.90 13.02 -0.41
CA GLU A 92 6.97 11.88 0.49
C GLU A 92 5.63 11.15 0.63
N VAL A 93 4.52 11.89 0.75
CA VAL A 93 3.18 11.30 0.72
C VAL A 93 2.95 10.53 -0.59
N LEU A 94 3.21 11.17 -1.72
CA LEU A 94 3.10 10.53 -3.04
C LEU A 94 4.02 9.30 -3.15
N ALA A 95 5.23 9.37 -2.59
CA ALA A 95 6.19 8.29 -2.60
C ALA A 95 5.68 7.08 -1.81
N SER A 96 5.04 7.29 -0.66
CA SER A 96 4.40 6.23 0.12
C SER A 96 3.26 5.55 -0.64
N MET A 97 2.54 6.28 -1.50
CA MET A 97 1.47 5.73 -2.33
C MET A 97 2.00 5.02 -3.59
N ASP A 98 3.20 5.36 -4.06
CA ASP A 98 3.77 4.84 -5.32
C ASP A 98 4.50 3.50 -5.17
N PHE A 99 4.58 2.92 -3.96
CA PHE A 99 5.20 1.61 -3.74
C PHE A 99 4.49 0.51 -4.54
N ASP A 100 5.19 -0.09 -5.50
CA ASP A 100 4.64 -1.16 -6.34
C ASP A 100 4.13 -2.36 -5.56
N LEU A 101 4.83 -2.70 -4.48
CA LEU A 101 4.45 -3.78 -3.59
C LEU A 101 3.12 -3.51 -2.86
N TRP A 102 2.62 -2.27 -2.81
CA TRP A 102 1.36 -1.93 -2.12
C TRP A 102 0.18 -1.70 -3.06
N ILE A 103 0.30 -2.05 -4.33
CA ILE A 103 -0.76 -1.79 -5.32
C ILE A 103 -1.10 -3.07 -6.06
N MET A 104 -2.34 -3.52 -5.90
CA MET A 104 -2.89 -4.64 -6.68
C MET A 104 -3.58 -4.10 -7.93
N GLY A 105 -3.28 -4.70 -9.09
CA GLY A 105 -3.92 -4.35 -10.36
C GLY A 105 -3.46 -3.01 -10.93
N ARG A 106 -2.24 -2.60 -10.57
CA ARG A 106 -1.58 -1.36 -10.99
C ARG A 106 -1.63 -1.16 -12.51
N ARG A 107 -2.04 0.04 -12.97
CA ARG A 107 -2.24 0.35 -14.40
C ARG A 107 -1.12 1.12 -15.07
N THR A 108 -0.27 1.79 -14.30
CA THR A 108 0.90 2.52 -14.81
C THR A 108 2.17 1.97 -14.17
N PRO A 109 3.34 2.03 -14.82
CA PRO A 109 4.61 1.72 -14.15
C PRO A 109 4.80 2.55 -12.86
N SER A 110 5.53 2.00 -11.89
CA SER A 110 6.09 2.79 -10.79
C SER A 110 6.93 3.93 -11.30
N ARG A 111 7.02 4.99 -10.51
CA ARG A 111 8.09 5.97 -10.65
C ARG A 111 9.22 5.74 -9.65
N HIS A 112 9.02 4.83 -8.68
CA HIS A 112 9.96 4.57 -7.60
C HIS A 112 10.37 5.88 -6.89
N VAL A 113 9.38 6.75 -6.63
CA VAL A 113 9.62 8.10 -6.08
C VAL A 113 10.39 8.01 -4.76
N TRP A 114 10.05 7.05 -3.89
CA TRP A 114 10.73 6.86 -2.61
C TRP A 114 12.23 6.61 -2.79
N ALA A 115 12.59 5.64 -3.64
CA ALA A 115 13.99 5.31 -3.92
C ALA A 115 14.76 6.46 -4.57
N THR A 116 14.06 7.36 -5.27
CA THR A 116 14.67 8.47 -5.99
C THR A 116 14.86 9.71 -5.10
N TRP A 117 13.92 9.98 -4.19
CA TRP A 117 13.82 11.26 -3.49
C TRP A 117 13.76 11.19 -1.96
N CYS A 118 13.41 10.05 -1.38
CA CYS A 118 13.08 9.93 0.06
C CYS A 118 14.08 9.08 0.87
N LEU A 119 15.06 8.44 0.23
CA LEU A 119 16.06 7.59 0.90
C LEU A 119 16.89 8.33 1.95
N GLY A 120 17.30 7.60 2.98
CA GLY A 120 18.24 8.07 4.00
C GLY A 120 17.60 8.85 5.15
N GLY A 121 16.26 8.88 5.21
CA GLY A 121 15.51 9.48 6.31
C GLY A 121 15.61 8.67 7.60
N SER A 122 15.34 9.30 8.75
CA SER A 122 15.32 8.65 10.06
C SER A 122 13.99 8.81 10.79
N GLY A 123 13.70 7.91 11.72
CA GLY A 123 12.45 7.88 12.47
C GLY A 123 11.32 7.14 11.75
N ILE A 124 10.08 7.49 12.09
CA ILE A 124 8.86 6.87 11.58
C ILE A 124 8.22 7.79 10.54
N GLU A 125 7.86 7.26 9.38
CA GLU A 125 7.05 7.97 8.39
C GLU A 125 5.60 8.01 8.89
N GLN A 126 4.95 9.17 8.78
CA GLN A 126 3.72 9.47 9.51
C GLN A 126 2.47 8.78 8.93
N ILE A 127 2.42 8.55 7.62
CA ILE A 127 1.24 8.02 6.93
C ILE A 127 1.18 6.51 7.04
N THR A 128 2.31 5.86 6.76
CA THR A 128 2.51 4.43 6.87
C THR A 128 2.66 4.02 8.33
N GLY A 129 3.25 4.86 9.19
CA GLY A 129 3.63 4.46 10.54
C GLY A 129 4.77 3.43 10.56
N LEU A 130 5.49 3.26 9.43
CA LEU A 130 6.65 2.38 9.31
C LEU A 130 7.96 3.16 9.55
N PRO A 131 9.02 2.49 10.03
CA PRO A 131 10.35 3.07 10.09
C PRO A 131 10.84 3.43 8.69
N ARG A 132 11.37 4.64 8.52
CA ARG A 132 11.91 5.09 7.23
C ARG A 132 13.02 4.19 6.71
N SER A 133 13.86 3.66 7.60
CA SER A 133 14.89 2.68 7.24
C SER A 133 14.32 1.37 6.69
N LEU A 134 13.11 0.97 7.11
CA LEU A 134 12.41 -0.17 6.51
C LEU A 134 11.82 0.20 5.15
N LEU A 135 11.23 1.39 5.00
CA LEU A 135 10.72 1.88 3.72
C LEU A 135 11.82 2.01 2.67
N ASP A 136 13.01 2.46 3.06
CA ASP A 136 14.18 2.53 2.20
C ASP A 136 14.55 1.15 1.64
N LEU A 137 14.62 0.14 2.51
CA LEU A 137 14.84 -1.25 2.10
C LEU A 137 13.72 -1.74 1.17
N MET A 138 12.47 -1.54 1.54
CA MET A 138 11.32 -1.92 0.71
C MET A 138 11.39 -1.25 -0.67
N ALA A 139 11.82 0.02 -0.75
CA ALA A 139 11.94 0.74 -2.01
C ALA A 139 13.05 0.18 -2.91
N LEU A 140 14.18 -0.23 -2.33
CA LEU A 140 15.25 -0.93 -3.06
C LEU A 140 14.80 -2.30 -3.58
N SER A 141 13.96 -3.01 -2.83
CA SER A 141 13.39 -4.29 -3.30
C SER A 141 12.48 -4.10 -4.52
N CYS A 142 11.74 -2.98 -4.61
CA CYS A 142 10.95 -2.62 -5.79
C CYS A 142 11.80 -2.38 -7.05
N LEU A 143 13.09 -2.05 -6.88
CA LEU A 143 14.05 -1.93 -7.99
C LEU A 143 14.63 -3.29 -8.42
N GLY A 144 14.20 -4.40 -7.82
CA GLY A 144 14.72 -5.74 -8.08
C GLY A 144 16.08 -6.02 -7.44
N THR A 145 16.48 -5.25 -6.43
CA THR A 145 17.74 -5.47 -5.70
C THR A 145 17.55 -6.53 -4.62
N ASP A 146 18.43 -7.54 -4.58
CA ASP A 146 18.48 -8.48 -3.45
C ASP A 146 19.07 -7.79 -2.22
N ILE A 147 18.18 -7.41 -1.32
CA ILE A 147 18.48 -6.79 -0.02
C ILE A 147 18.15 -7.73 1.15
N SER A 148 18.13 -9.05 0.89
CA SER A 148 17.71 -10.03 1.90
C SER A 148 18.61 -10.03 3.13
N ALA A 149 19.93 -9.83 2.95
CA ALA A 149 20.88 -9.68 4.04
C ALA A 149 20.60 -8.42 4.88
N ASP A 150 20.35 -7.30 4.22
CA ASP A 150 20.09 -6.02 4.88
C ASP A 150 18.79 -6.05 5.69
N ILE A 151 17.72 -6.67 5.18
CA ILE A 151 16.48 -6.86 5.93
C ILE A 151 16.70 -7.75 7.15
N ARG A 152 17.45 -8.85 7.03
CA ARG A 152 17.75 -9.74 8.17
C ARG A 152 18.56 -9.03 9.24
N GLN A 153 19.54 -8.23 8.83
CA GLN A 153 20.29 -7.38 9.75
C GLN A 153 19.36 -6.37 10.44
N TRP A 154 18.48 -5.71 9.67
CA TRP A 154 17.51 -4.76 10.19
C TRP A 154 16.58 -5.38 11.23
N ILE A 155 16.02 -6.57 10.95
CA ILE A 155 15.19 -7.34 11.90
C ILE A 155 15.96 -7.63 13.18
N THR A 156 17.23 -8.04 13.06
CA THR A 156 18.09 -8.36 14.21
C THR A 156 18.35 -7.11 15.07
N THR A 157 18.63 -5.96 14.45
CA THR A 157 18.82 -4.69 15.15
C THR A 157 17.54 -4.21 15.84
N LEU A 158 16.38 -4.46 15.27
CA LEU A 158 15.11 -4.12 15.92
C LEU A 158 14.87 -4.92 17.20
N MET A 159 15.28 -6.19 17.23
CA MET A 159 15.13 -7.07 18.39
C MET A 159 15.95 -6.64 19.61
N THR A 160 17.05 -5.91 19.41
CA THR A 160 17.91 -5.44 20.51
C THR A 160 17.41 -4.15 21.15
N GLN A 161 16.42 -3.47 20.56
CA GLN A 161 15.81 -2.29 21.14
C GLN A 161 14.77 -2.72 22.19
N ASP A 162 14.80 -2.13 23.38
CA ASP A 162 13.96 -2.56 24.51
C ASP A 162 12.64 -1.78 24.50
N THR A 163 11.59 -2.34 23.88
CA THR A 163 10.19 -1.85 23.96
C THR A 163 9.26 -2.87 23.32
N ALA A 164 8.52 -3.62 24.13
CA ALA A 164 7.40 -4.45 23.67
C ALA A 164 6.27 -3.53 23.17
N SER A 165 6.25 -3.24 21.87
CA SER A 165 5.21 -2.42 21.23
C SER A 165 4.55 -3.20 20.12
N ALA A 166 3.22 -3.11 20.03
CA ALA A 166 2.43 -3.64 18.91
C ALA A 166 2.97 -3.20 17.54
N ARG A 167 3.50 -1.96 17.46
CA ARG A 167 4.13 -1.42 16.25
C ARG A 167 5.31 -2.26 15.77
N ARG A 168 6.06 -2.86 16.70
CA ARG A 168 7.19 -3.73 16.35
C ARG A 168 6.73 -4.97 15.59
N HIS A 169 5.63 -5.58 16.02
CA HIS A 169 5.10 -6.77 15.34
C HIS A 169 4.71 -6.44 13.90
N ILE A 170 4.06 -5.30 13.65
CA ILE A 170 3.70 -4.95 12.28
C ILE A 170 4.90 -4.54 11.43
N TRP A 171 5.92 -3.89 12.02
CA TRP A 171 7.17 -3.61 11.32
C TRP A 171 7.92 -4.89 10.93
N GLN A 172 7.98 -5.88 11.83
CA GLN A 172 8.57 -7.19 11.56
C GLN A 172 7.78 -7.95 10.50
N ALA A 173 6.44 -7.90 10.58
CA ALA A 173 5.59 -8.49 9.56
C ALA A 173 5.87 -7.89 8.18
N CYS A 174 6.00 -6.56 8.06
CA CYS A 174 6.35 -5.91 6.79
C CYS A 174 7.75 -6.29 6.28
N ALA A 175 8.75 -6.36 7.17
CA ALA A 175 10.10 -6.76 6.82
C ALA A 175 10.14 -8.22 6.30
N ILE A 176 9.49 -9.15 7.01
CA ILE A 176 9.40 -10.56 6.59
C ILE A 176 8.59 -10.70 5.30
N ALA A 177 7.48 -9.97 5.16
CA ALA A 177 6.69 -9.95 3.94
C ALA A 177 7.53 -9.47 2.74
N THR A 178 8.45 -8.53 2.94
CA THR A 178 9.38 -8.07 1.90
C THR A 178 10.35 -9.17 1.48
N LEU A 179 10.91 -9.94 2.42
CA LEU A 179 11.74 -11.12 2.11
C LEU A 179 10.97 -12.13 1.24
N LEU A 180 9.77 -12.52 1.68
CA LEU A 180 8.93 -13.49 0.97
C LEU A 180 8.49 -12.97 -0.40
N HIS A 181 8.23 -11.67 -0.52
CA HIS A 181 7.92 -11.04 -1.80
C HIS A 181 9.09 -11.12 -2.77
N MET A 182 10.31 -10.76 -2.34
CA MET A 182 11.51 -10.87 -3.19
C MET A 182 11.75 -12.32 -3.63
N HIS A 183 11.47 -13.29 -2.76
CA HIS A 183 11.54 -14.70 -3.13
C HIS A 183 10.54 -15.08 -4.22
N THR A 184 9.29 -14.64 -4.04
CA THR A 184 8.20 -14.89 -5.00
C THR A 184 8.47 -14.24 -6.35
N MET A 185 9.13 -13.08 -6.37
CA MET A 185 9.52 -12.36 -7.58
C MET A 185 10.85 -12.87 -8.16
N HIS A 186 11.49 -13.87 -7.55
CA HIS A 186 12.79 -14.43 -7.95
C HIS A 186 13.95 -13.43 -7.92
N PHE A 187 13.84 -12.38 -7.11
CA PHE A 187 14.95 -11.45 -6.85
C PHE A 187 15.94 -12.02 -5.82
N ALA A 188 15.45 -12.86 -4.91
CA ALA A 188 16.24 -13.55 -3.90
C ALA A 188 15.84 -15.04 -3.81
N ILE A 189 16.77 -15.91 -3.43
CA ILE A 189 16.48 -17.32 -3.17
C ILE A 189 16.61 -17.55 -1.66
N LEU A 190 15.48 -17.85 -1.01
CA LEU A 190 15.42 -18.08 0.42
C LEU A 190 15.25 -19.58 0.69
N SER A 191 16.02 -20.11 1.64
CA SER A 191 15.93 -21.52 2.04
C SER A 191 14.96 -21.75 3.20
N ASP A 192 14.53 -20.70 3.87
CA ASP A 192 13.75 -20.68 5.11
C ASP A 192 12.33 -20.11 4.93
N VAL A 193 11.75 -20.27 3.73
CA VAL A 193 10.43 -19.71 3.34
C VAL A 193 9.32 -20.13 4.31
N ASP A 194 9.29 -21.40 4.73
CA ASP A 194 8.28 -21.92 5.65
C ASP A 194 8.39 -21.29 7.05
N ASP A 195 9.63 -21.11 7.53
CA ASP A 195 9.90 -20.50 8.83
C ASP A 195 9.55 -19.00 8.83
N LEU A 196 9.90 -18.30 7.75
CA LEU A 196 9.52 -16.91 7.53
C LEU A 196 8.00 -16.76 7.43
N THR A 197 7.30 -17.65 6.73
CA THR A 197 5.83 -17.62 6.62
C THR A 197 5.17 -17.84 7.98
N ARG A 198 5.69 -18.77 8.78
CA ARG A 198 5.20 -19.01 10.15
C ARG A 198 5.43 -17.80 11.05
N ALA A 199 6.63 -17.21 11.00
CA ALA A 199 6.96 -16.01 11.76
C ALA A 199 6.07 -14.82 11.35
N LEU A 200 5.83 -14.63 10.05
CA LEU A 200 4.94 -13.60 9.52
C LEU A 200 3.54 -13.72 10.10
N LYS A 201 2.93 -14.91 10.05
CA LYS A 201 1.61 -15.19 10.63
C LYS A 201 1.58 -14.89 12.13
N ALA A 202 2.63 -15.25 12.87
CA ALA A 202 2.72 -14.99 14.31
C ALA A 202 2.76 -13.48 14.61
N HIS A 203 3.55 -12.70 13.88
CA HIS A 203 3.61 -11.24 14.05
C HIS A 203 2.29 -10.56 13.67
N ILE A 204 1.61 -11.00 12.61
CA ILE A 204 0.28 -10.51 12.25
C ILE A 204 -0.73 -10.79 13.38
N GLY A 205 -0.73 -12.02 13.93
CA GLY A 205 -1.60 -12.39 15.05
C GLY A 205 -1.39 -11.52 16.30
N GLN A 206 -0.13 -11.29 16.67
CA GLN A 206 0.21 -10.42 17.82
C GLN A 206 -0.20 -8.96 17.58
N PHE A 207 -0.04 -8.45 16.35
CA PHE A 207 -0.53 -7.12 16.00
C PHE A 207 -2.06 -7.03 16.07
N ARG A 208 -2.77 -8.09 15.65
CA ARG A 208 -4.23 -8.17 15.76
C ARG A 208 -4.72 -8.17 17.20
N GLU A 209 -4.08 -8.92 18.08
CA GLU A 209 -4.41 -8.89 19.52
C GLU A 209 -4.27 -7.47 20.08
N ALA A 210 -3.24 -6.73 19.65
CA ALA A 210 -3.06 -5.34 20.06
C ALA A 210 -4.12 -4.39 19.49
N LEU A 211 -4.58 -4.58 18.25
CA LEU A 211 -5.68 -3.79 17.63
C LEU A 211 -6.99 -3.85 18.44
N LEU A 212 -7.22 -4.92 19.20
CA LEU A 212 -8.40 -5.05 20.05
C LEU A 212 -8.34 -4.13 21.29
N VAL A 213 -7.14 -3.70 21.67
CA VAL A 213 -6.89 -2.93 22.89
C VAL A 213 -6.54 -1.47 22.57
N ASP A 214 -5.72 -1.25 21.53
CA ASP A 214 -5.23 0.05 21.12
C ASP A 214 -5.90 0.50 19.81
N ARG A 215 -6.81 1.49 19.93
CA ARG A 215 -7.57 2.04 18.79
C ARG A 215 -6.77 3.02 17.94
N ASP A 216 -5.59 3.45 18.38
CA ASP A 216 -4.73 4.35 17.62
C ASP A 216 -3.88 3.60 16.59
N LEU A 217 -3.89 2.26 16.63
CA LEU A 217 -3.25 1.41 15.64
C LEU A 217 -4.08 1.34 14.36
N ASN A 218 -3.40 1.41 13.22
CA ASN A 218 -4.05 1.31 11.91
C ASN A 218 -4.09 -0.13 11.44
N ALA A 219 -5.28 -0.75 11.47
CA ALA A 219 -5.51 -2.11 11.02
C ALA A 219 -5.06 -2.36 9.56
N ARG A 220 -5.05 -1.32 8.70
CA ARG A 220 -4.64 -1.45 7.30
C ARG A 220 -3.18 -1.84 7.12
N GLN A 221 -2.31 -1.55 8.09
CA GLN A 221 -0.89 -1.93 8.04
C GLN A 221 -0.70 -3.46 7.92
N ALA A 222 -1.70 -4.26 8.30
CA ALA A 222 -1.69 -5.72 8.16
C ALA A 222 -2.07 -6.22 6.76
N LEU A 223 -2.62 -5.37 5.88
CA LEU A 223 -3.08 -5.77 4.55
C LEU A 223 -1.96 -6.33 3.70
N TRP A 224 -0.85 -5.60 3.56
CA TRP A 224 0.28 -6.04 2.74
C TRP A 224 0.89 -7.37 3.25
N PRO A 225 1.25 -7.48 4.56
CA PRO A 225 1.68 -8.75 5.14
C PRO A 225 0.73 -9.93 4.86
N LEU A 226 -0.58 -9.74 5.09
CA LEU A 226 -1.59 -10.77 4.83
C LEU A 226 -1.69 -11.13 3.35
N TYR A 227 -1.62 -10.14 2.47
CA TYR A 227 -1.63 -10.35 1.04
C TYR A 227 -0.42 -11.17 0.57
N VAL A 228 0.77 -10.93 1.12
CA VAL A 228 1.97 -11.75 0.82
C VAL A 228 1.78 -13.19 1.27
N VAL A 229 1.23 -13.43 2.46
CA VAL A 229 0.87 -14.79 2.91
C VAL A 229 -0.13 -15.42 1.94
N GLY A 230 -1.16 -14.67 1.52
CA GLY A 230 -2.17 -15.14 0.57
C GLY A 230 -1.61 -15.48 -0.80
N LYS A 231 -0.69 -14.66 -1.32
CA LYS A 231 -0.07 -14.89 -2.64
C LYS A 231 0.75 -16.19 -2.65
N SER A 232 1.38 -16.53 -1.53
CA SER A 232 2.18 -17.75 -1.37
C SER A 232 1.38 -18.95 -0.83
N ALA A 233 0.07 -18.80 -0.62
CA ALA A 233 -0.76 -19.82 0.02
C ALA A 233 -1.08 -21.00 -0.93
N VAL A 234 -0.41 -22.13 -0.70
CA VAL A 234 -0.63 -23.38 -1.44
C VAL A 234 -1.69 -24.24 -0.77
N ASP A 235 -1.67 -24.29 0.57
CA ASP A 235 -2.54 -25.15 1.37
C ASP A 235 -3.85 -24.47 1.80
N VAL A 236 -4.85 -25.29 2.12
CA VAL A 236 -6.19 -24.84 2.49
C VAL A 236 -6.19 -24.07 3.81
N ASP A 237 -5.35 -24.46 4.78
CA ASP A 237 -5.33 -23.85 6.10
C ASP A 237 -4.79 -22.42 6.06
N THR A 238 -3.74 -22.18 5.27
CA THR A 238 -3.19 -20.84 5.04
C THR A 238 -4.19 -19.95 4.29
N ARG A 239 -4.89 -20.50 3.28
CA ARG A 239 -5.95 -19.76 2.58
C ARG A 239 -7.09 -19.38 3.51
N LEU A 240 -7.54 -20.31 4.36
CA LEU A 240 -8.59 -20.05 5.35
C LEU A 240 -8.16 -19.00 6.37
N TYR A 241 -6.94 -19.11 6.89
CA TYR A 241 -6.34 -18.11 7.78
C TYR A 241 -6.39 -16.72 7.15
N VAL A 242 -5.88 -16.55 5.92
CA VAL A 242 -5.85 -15.24 5.24
C VAL A 242 -7.25 -14.65 5.09
N LYS A 243 -8.26 -15.46 4.72
CA LYS A 243 -9.65 -15.00 4.63
C LYS A 243 -10.17 -14.49 5.97
N MET A 244 -10.03 -15.30 7.02
CA MET A 244 -10.50 -14.95 8.37
C MET A 244 -9.83 -13.69 8.91
N GLU A 245 -8.53 -13.52 8.65
CA GLU A 245 -7.81 -12.31 9.06
C GLU A 245 -8.28 -11.09 8.27
N LEU A 246 -8.41 -11.17 6.94
CA LEU A 246 -8.87 -10.05 6.11
C LEU A 246 -10.30 -9.61 6.45
N GLU A 247 -11.20 -10.55 6.76
CA GLU A 247 -12.54 -10.26 7.27
C GLU A 247 -12.49 -9.62 8.66
N GLY A 248 -11.63 -10.15 9.53
CA GLY A 248 -11.48 -9.69 10.91
C GLY A 248 -10.88 -8.29 11.08
N LEU A 249 -10.23 -7.72 10.05
CA LEU A 249 -9.66 -6.37 10.12
C LEU A 249 -10.72 -5.25 10.07
N GLY A 250 -11.98 -5.55 9.69
CA GLY A 250 -13.08 -4.57 9.75
C GLY A 250 -12.84 -3.29 8.94
N LEU A 251 -12.00 -3.34 7.90
CA LEU A 251 -11.51 -2.16 7.16
C LEU A 251 -12.58 -1.44 6.33
N TYR A 252 -13.73 -2.10 6.14
CA TYR A 252 -14.88 -1.60 5.44
C TYR A 252 -16.02 -1.68 6.46
N GLY A 253 -16.33 -0.56 7.12
CA GLY A 253 -17.50 -0.46 8.01
C GLY A 253 -18.80 -0.67 7.24
N ASP A 254 -19.94 -0.14 7.73
CA ASP A 254 -21.28 -0.28 7.13
C ASP A 254 -21.42 0.19 5.65
N ALA A 255 -20.33 0.64 5.00
CA ALA A 255 -20.29 0.91 3.57
C ALA A 255 -20.32 -0.39 2.77
N GLU A 256 -21.26 -0.50 1.82
CA GLU A 256 -21.43 -1.63 0.89
C GLU A 256 -20.23 -1.86 -0.08
N SER A 257 -19.06 -1.26 0.17
CA SER A 257 -17.87 -1.48 -0.64
C SER A 257 -17.30 -2.87 -0.37
N LYS A 258 -17.48 -3.78 -1.33
CA LYS A 258 -16.91 -5.13 -1.32
C LYS A 258 -15.38 -5.06 -1.12
N ASN A 259 -14.86 -5.76 -0.12
CA ASN A 259 -13.42 -6.01 -0.01
C ASN A 259 -12.99 -6.93 -1.16
N TRP A 260 -12.30 -6.37 -2.15
CA TRP A 260 -11.88 -7.12 -3.33
C TRP A 260 -10.65 -8.02 -3.08
N ILE A 261 -9.88 -7.79 -2.01
CA ILE A 261 -8.63 -8.54 -1.76
C ILE A 261 -8.91 -10.06 -1.61
N PRO A 262 -9.82 -10.52 -0.73
CA PRO A 262 -10.13 -11.95 -0.61
C PRO A 262 -10.67 -12.54 -1.91
N ALA A 263 -11.54 -11.81 -2.62
CA ALA A 263 -12.16 -12.29 -3.86
C ALA A 263 -11.13 -12.51 -4.97
N ILE A 264 -10.20 -11.57 -5.16
CA ILE A 264 -9.13 -11.70 -6.16
C ILE A 264 -8.16 -12.82 -5.78
N LEU A 265 -7.81 -12.97 -4.50
CA LEU A 265 -6.98 -14.07 -4.03
C LEU A 265 -7.64 -15.44 -4.29
N GLU A 266 -8.93 -15.57 -3.96
CA GLU A 266 -9.70 -16.79 -4.19
C GLU A 266 -9.71 -17.21 -5.66
N GLU A 267 -10.01 -16.28 -6.55
CA GLU A 267 -10.02 -16.54 -7.98
C GLU A 267 -8.63 -16.89 -8.50
N THR A 268 -7.59 -16.18 -8.02
CA THR A 268 -6.20 -16.50 -8.38
C THR A 268 -5.83 -17.91 -7.97
N TRP A 269 -6.18 -18.34 -6.74
CA TRP A 269 -5.94 -19.70 -6.28
C TRP A 269 -6.72 -20.73 -7.10
N ALA A 270 -7.99 -20.48 -7.41
CA ALA A 270 -8.82 -21.38 -8.20
C ALA A 270 -8.25 -21.62 -9.60
N ARG A 271 -7.87 -20.54 -10.29
CA ARG A 271 -7.26 -20.59 -11.64
C ARG A 271 -5.88 -21.24 -11.62
N THR A 272 -5.06 -20.93 -10.62
CA THR A 272 -3.75 -21.57 -10.45
C THR A 272 -3.90 -23.08 -10.21
N ASN A 273 -4.85 -23.51 -9.38
CA ASN A 273 -5.13 -24.94 -9.16
C ASN A 273 -5.68 -25.63 -10.43
N ALA A 274 -6.34 -24.88 -11.32
CA ALA A 274 -6.78 -25.36 -12.64
C ALA A 274 -5.64 -25.40 -13.67
N GLY A 275 -4.42 -25.00 -13.31
CA GLY A 275 -3.23 -25.03 -14.16
C GLY A 275 -3.02 -23.76 -14.99
N GLU A 276 -3.82 -22.71 -14.78
CA GLU A 276 -3.62 -21.43 -15.45
C GLU A 276 -2.42 -20.68 -14.85
N ARG A 277 -1.64 -20.01 -15.71
CA ARG A 277 -0.54 -19.13 -15.29
C ARG A 277 -1.06 -17.71 -15.13
N VAL A 278 -1.61 -17.41 -13.96
CA VAL A 278 -2.16 -16.10 -13.61
C VAL A 278 -1.48 -15.51 -12.38
N THR A 279 -1.43 -14.19 -12.31
CA THR A 279 -1.03 -13.45 -11.10
C THR A 279 -2.25 -12.76 -10.50
N THR A 280 -2.21 -12.48 -9.20
CA THR A 280 -3.21 -11.65 -8.53
C THR A 280 -3.42 -10.30 -9.23
N ASP A 281 -2.34 -9.69 -9.74
CA ASP A 281 -2.42 -8.44 -10.50
C ASP A 281 -3.17 -8.61 -11.83
N SER A 282 -2.93 -9.70 -12.56
CA SER A 282 -3.64 -9.98 -13.82
C SER A 282 -5.14 -10.17 -13.59
N VAL A 283 -5.52 -10.89 -12.52
CA VAL A 283 -6.92 -11.11 -12.15
C VAL A 283 -7.58 -9.78 -11.74
N ALA A 284 -6.93 -8.96 -10.91
CA ALA A 284 -7.43 -7.63 -10.56
C ALA A 284 -7.60 -6.74 -11.80
N ILE A 285 -6.66 -6.83 -12.75
CA ILE A 285 -6.69 -6.09 -14.01
C ILE A 285 -7.93 -6.44 -14.86
N GLU A 286 -8.24 -7.74 -14.97
CA GLU A 286 -9.40 -8.26 -15.68
C GLU A 286 -10.72 -7.79 -15.07
N HIS A 287 -10.80 -7.73 -13.74
CA HIS A 287 -11.97 -7.20 -13.01
C HIS A 287 -12.09 -5.67 -13.04
N GLY A 288 -11.14 -4.96 -13.66
CA GLY A 288 -11.16 -3.50 -13.69
C GLY A 288 -10.80 -2.85 -12.34
N ILE A 289 -10.27 -3.62 -11.39
CA ILE A 289 -9.99 -3.20 -10.02
C ILE A 289 -8.55 -2.70 -9.89
N GLU A 290 -8.36 -1.68 -9.07
CA GLU A 290 -7.04 -1.18 -8.67
C GLU A 290 -7.08 -0.78 -7.18
N LEU A 291 -6.36 -1.51 -6.32
CA LEU A 291 -6.46 -1.37 -4.86
C LEU A 291 -5.12 -1.00 -4.23
N GLY A 292 -5.18 -0.15 -3.21
CA GLY A 292 -4.10 0.00 -2.25
C GLY A 292 -4.20 -1.08 -1.18
N ILE A 293 -3.16 -1.90 -1.07
CA ILE A 293 -3.04 -2.98 -0.06
C ILE A 293 -2.19 -2.54 1.14
N TRP A 294 -2.33 -1.27 1.52
CA TRP A 294 -1.69 -0.59 2.64
C TRP A 294 -2.66 0.39 3.32
#